data_AF-A0A1H1EBC4-F1
#
_entry.id   AF-A0A1H1EBC4-F1
#
_cell.length_a   1.000
_cell.length_b   1.000
_cell.length_c   1.000
_cell.angle_alpha   90.00
_cell.angle_beta   90.00
_cell.angle_gamma   90.00
#
_symmetry.space_group_name_H-M   'P 1'
#
loop_
_entity.id
_entity.type
_entity.pdbx_description
1 polymer ?
#
loop_
_entity_poly.entity_id
_entity_poly.type
_entity_poly.pdbx_seq_one_letter_code
_entity_poly.pdbx_strand_id
1 'polypeptide(L)'
;MELRITRPLLTWFARPTVTIDGVGHPAQWGIGTWAVPDDGGTVIGVYLYNRAWRFGAATRTVVDEAALVYRTGPLPFGSGRLHPAPA
;
A
#
# COMPACT_ATOMS: atom_id res chain seq x y z
N MET A 1 -8.02 1.71 10.17
CA MET A 1 -7.31 0.49 9.73
C MET A 1 -5.79 0.70 9.83
N GLU A 2 -5.03 -0.33 10.22
CA GLU A 2 -3.56 -0.36 10.15
C GLU A 2 -3.07 -0.87 8.77
N LEU A 3 -2.07 -0.19 8.17
CA LEU A 3 -1.39 -0.67 6.97
C LEU A 3 0.12 -0.77 7.22
N ARG A 4 0.65 -1.99 7.07
CA ARG A 4 2.09 -2.24 7.12
C ARG A 4 2.69 -2.29 5.71
N ILE A 5 3.52 -1.31 5.38
CA ILE A 5 4.22 -1.22 4.10
C ILE A 5 5.65 -1.76 4.26
N THR A 6 5.88 -2.96 3.74
CA THR A 6 7.21 -3.60 3.81
C THR A 6 8.14 -3.01 2.77
N ARG A 7 9.31 -2.53 3.20
CA ARG A 7 10.34 -2.02 2.28
C ARG A 7 10.96 -3.17 1.48
N PRO A 8 10.97 -3.12 0.14
CA PRO A 8 11.72 -4.10 -0.67
C PRO A 8 13.23 -3.88 -0.54
N LEU A 9 14.02 -4.91 -0.85
CA LEU A 9 15.49 -4.86 -0.73
C LEU A 9 16.10 -3.75 -1.59
N LEU A 10 15.64 -3.61 -2.84
CA LEU A 10 16.07 -2.54 -3.74
C LEU A 10 14.90 -1.61 -4.06
N THR A 11 14.90 -0.43 -3.45
CA THR A 11 13.84 0.57 -3.64
C THR A 11 14.11 1.54 -4.77
N TRP A 12 15.38 1.73 -5.18
CA TRP A 12 15.77 2.79 -6.13
C TRP A 12 15.23 4.18 -5.71
N PHE A 13 15.39 4.53 -4.43
CA PHE A 13 14.85 5.75 -3.82
C PHE A 13 13.32 5.92 -3.90
N ALA A 14 12.59 4.87 -4.25
CA ALA A 14 11.14 4.93 -4.31
C ALA A 14 10.54 5.22 -2.93
N ARG A 15 9.43 5.95 -2.94
CA ARG A 15 8.60 6.21 -1.77
C ARG A 15 7.23 5.57 -1.96
N PRO A 16 6.63 5.05 -0.88
CA PRO A 16 5.29 4.51 -0.96
C PRO A 16 4.26 5.64 -1.03
N THR A 17 3.17 5.36 -1.71
CA THR A 17 1.98 6.20 -1.76
C THR A 17 0.77 5.31 -1.62
N VAL A 18 -0.15 5.72 -0.75
CA VAL A 18 -1.38 4.99 -0.48
C VAL A 18 -2.51 5.75 -1.14
N THR A 19 -3.39 5.04 -1.83
CA THR A 19 -4.62 5.62 -2.37
C THR A 19 -5.81 5.17 -1.57
N ILE A 20 -6.73 6.09 -1.29
CA ILE A 20 -8.05 5.81 -0.75
C ILE A 20 -9.03 6.31 -1.81
N ASP A 21 -9.82 5.41 -2.40
CA ASP A 21 -10.78 5.71 -3.46
C ASP A 21 -10.17 6.55 -4.60
N GLY A 22 -8.94 6.20 -4.99
CA GLY A 22 -8.19 6.85 -6.05
C GLY A 22 -7.43 8.13 -5.66
N VAL A 23 -7.64 8.65 -4.45
CA VAL A 23 -6.92 9.83 -3.94
C VAL A 23 -5.58 9.42 -3.33
N GLY A 24 -4.47 9.93 -3.86
CA GLY A 24 -3.11 9.58 -3.43
C GLY A 24 -2.63 10.37 -2.21
N HIS A 25 -2.07 9.66 -1.25
CA HIS A 25 -1.53 10.18 0.00
C HIS A 25 -0.08 9.70 0.18
N PRO A 26 0.88 10.62 0.41
CA PRO A 26 2.25 10.23 0.67
C PRO A 26 2.32 9.37 1.92
N ALA A 27 3.08 8.27 1.86
CA ALA A 27 3.20 7.33 2.96
C ALA A 27 4.65 7.09 3.35
N GLN A 28 4.85 6.44 4.49
CA GLN A 28 6.15 5.99 4.97
C GLN A 28 6.25 4.47 4.94
N TRP A 29 7.48 3.96 4.94
CA TRP A 29 7.72 2.54 5.18
C TRP A 29 7.37 2.19 6.63
N GLY A 30 6.90 0.96 6.86
CA GLY A 30 6.48 0.52 8.18
C GLY A 30 4.97 0.63 8.37
N ILE A 31 4.55 0.84 9.61
CA ILE A 31 3.14 0.83 10.01
C ILE A 31 2.58 2.25 9.93
N GLY A 32 1.40 2.40 9.34
CA GLY A 32 0.63 3.64 9.36
C GLY A 32 -0.86 3.38 9.57
N THR A 33 -1.54 4.32 10.22
CA THR A 33 -2.98 4.27 10.46
C THR A 33 -3.70 5.08 9.39
N TRP A 34 -4.73 4.46 8.79
CA TRP A 34 -5.53 5.04 7.72
C TRP A 34 -6.99 5.07 8.14
N ALA A 35 -7.61 6.24 7.95
CA ALA A 35 -9.05 6.40 8.08
C ALA A 35 -9.72 5.78 6.86
N VAL A 36 -10.64 4.87 7.10
CA VAL A 36 -11.44 4.18 6.09
C VAL A 36 -12.89 4.51 6.42
N PRO A 37 -13.71 4.94 5.43
CA PRO A 37 -15.14 5.11 5.64
C PRO A 37 -15.79 3.81 6.15
N ASP A 38 -16.64 3.91 7.16
CA ASP A 38 -17.39 2.77 7.72
C ASP A 38 -18.52 2.29 6.78
N ASP A 39 -18.92 3.11 5.80
CA ASP A 39 -20.02 2.80 4.88
C ASP A 39 -19.53 2.21 3.56
N GLY A 40 -19.92 0.95 3.29
CA GLY A 40 -19.90 0.34 1.94
C GLY A 40 -18.54 -0.17 1.44
N GLY A 41 -17.48 0.01 2.22
CA GLY A 41 -16.12 -0.40 1.89
C GLY A 41 -15.38 0.56 0.95
N THR A 42 -14.08 0.71 1.16
CA THR A 42 -13.20 1.61 0.39
C THR A 42 -12.19 0.83 -0.43
N VAL A 43 -11.72 1.39 -1.54
CA VAL A 43 -10.61 0.83 -2.30
C VAL A 43 -9.30 1.42 -1.78
N ILE A 44 -8.54 0.59 -1.05
CA ILE A 44 -7.16 0.90 -0.69
C ILE A 44 -6.24 0.45 -1.81
N GLY A 45 -5.36 1.34 -2.24
CA GLY A 45 -4.27 1.03 -3.15
C GLY A 45 -2.92 1.42 -2.58
N VAL A 46 -1.87 0.75 -3.04
CA VAL A 46 -0.48 1.09 -2.75
C VAL A 46 0.31 1.06 -4.03
N TYR A 47 1.15 2.06 -4.25
CA TYR A 47 2.17 2.05 -5.28
C TYR A 47 3.46 2.68 -4.78
N LEU A 48 4.56 2.31 -5.42
CA LEU A 48 5.88 2.83 -5.16
C LEU A 48 6.29 3.72 -6.32
N TYR A 49 6.76 4.92 -6.01
CA TYR A 49 7.15 5.90 -7.01
C TYR A 49 8.58 6.40 -6.75
N ASN A 50 9.41 6.37 -7.79
CA ASN A 50 10.69 7.08 -7.83
C ASN A 50 10.64 8.15 -8.94
N ARG A 51 11.73 8.91 -9.15
CA ARG A 51 11.76 10.00 -10.15
C ARG A 51 11.57 9.55 -11.61
N ALA A 52 11.66 8.26 -11.89
CA ALA A 52 11.64 7.72 -13.25
C ALA A 52 10.37 6.90 -13.56
N TRP A 53 9.84 6.10 -12.62
CA TRP A 53 8.60 5.35 -12.83
C TRP A 53 7.87 4.96 -11.54
N ARG A 54 6.68 4.38 -11.72
CA ARG A 54 5.84 3.75 -10.70
C ARG A 54 5.88 2.23 -10.82
N PHE A 55 5.93 1.52 -9.70
CA PHE A 55 5.84 0.07 -9.63
C PHE A 55 5.11 -0.39 -8.35
N GLY A 56 4.99 -1.70 -8.16
CA GLY A 56 4.46 -2.27 -6.94
C GLY A 56 2.96 -2.00 -6.76
N ALA A 57 2.22 -1.71 -7.83
CA ALA A 57 0.80 -1.43 -7.74
C ALA A 57 0.05 -2.63 -7.13
N ALA A 58 -0.78 -2.35 -6.13
CA ALA A 58 -1.70 -3.30 -5.52
C ALA A 58 -2.96 -2.55 -5.09
N THR A 59 -4.14 -3.13 -5.31
CA THR A 59 -5.42 -2.60 -4.85
C THR A 59 -6.21 -3.69 -4.13
N ARG A 60 -7.01 -3.29 -3.16
CA ARG A 60 -7.91 -4.18 -2.41
C ARG A 60 -9.10 -3.39 -1.89
N THR A 61 -10.29 -3.96 -2.02
CA THR A 61 -11.49 -3.46 -1.33
C THR A 61 -11.41 -3.86 0.14
N VAL A 62 -11.52 -2.88 1.02
CA VAL A 62 -11.53 -3.03 2.48
C VAL A 62 -12.92 -2.73 2.99
N VAL A 63 -13.49 -3.63 3.79
CA VAL A 63 -14.82 -3.46 4.40
C VAL A 63 -14.72 -3.41 5.92
N ASP A 64 -14.11 -4.43 6.53
CA ASP A 64 -13.96 -4.56 7.99
C ASP A 64 -12.56 -5.06 8.38
N GLU A 65 -11.59 -4.97 7.46
CA GLU A 65 -10.22 -5.36 7.79
C GLU A 65 -9.58 -4.35 8.75
N ALA A 66 -9.28 -4.80 9.97
CA ALA A 66 -8.54 -4.01 10.94
C ALA A 66 -7.10 -3.71 10.49
N ALA A 67 -6.47 -4.62 9.74
CA ALA A 67 -5.07 -4.52 9.34
C ALA A 67 -4.76 -5.16 7.97
N LEU A 68 -3.95 -4.47 7.16
CA LEU A 68 -3.38 -4.99 5.90
C LEU A 68 -1.85 -4.93 5.90
N VAL A 69 -1.24 -5.84 5.15
CA VAL A 69 0.19 -5.88 4.87
C VAL A 69 0.41 -5.76 3.38
N TYR A 70 1.17 -4.75 3.00
CA TYR A 70 1.70 -4.56 1.65
C TYR A 70 3.10 -5.19 1.51
N ARG A 71 3.29 -5.96 0.44
CA ARG A 71 4.58 -6.52 0.01
C ARG A 71 4.75 -6.41 -1.49
N THR A 72 6.00 -6.34 -1.94
CA THR A 72 6.36 -6.42 -3.36
C THR A 72 7.62 -7.27 -3.53
N GLY A 73 7.95 -7.63 -4.77
CA GLY A 73 9.20 -8.30 -5.11
C GLY A 73 10.44 -7.46 -4.72
N PRO A 74 11.63 -8.08 -4.68
CA PRO A 74 12.85 -7.40 -4.21
C PRO A 74 13.36 -6.32 -5.16
N LEU A 75 12.92 -6.33 -6.43
CA LEU A 75 13.36 -5.43 -7.48
C LEU A 75 12.30 -4.34 -7.76
N PRO A 76 12.70 -3.17 -8.29
CA PRO A 76 11.81 -2.02 -8.44
C PRO A 76 10.90 -2.11 -9.68
N PHE A 77 10.32 -3.28 -9.93
CA PHE A 77 9.40 -3.54 -11.02
C PHE A 77 8.40 -4.63 -10.65
N GLY A 78 7.32 -4.72 -11.43
CA GLY A 78 6.23 -5.66 -11.18
C GLY A 78 5.17 -5.14 -10.20
N SER A 79 4.21 -6.01 -9.87
CA SER A 79 3.06 -5.70 -9.02
C SER A 79 3.36 -5.93 -7.54
N GLY A 80 2.70 -5.15 -6.69
CA GLY A 80 2.65 -5.40 -5.25
C GLY A 80 1.56 -6.41 -4.91
N ARG A 81 1.42 -6.71 -3.62
CA ARG A 81 0.33 -7.52 -3.06
C ARG A 81 -0.13 -6.92 -1.74
N LEU A 82 -1.44 -6.90 -1.53
CA LEU A 82 -2.09 -6.51 -0.27
C LEU A 82 -2.76 -7.74 0.33
N HIS A 83 -2.37 -8.09 1.55
CA HIS A 83 -2.90 -9.22 2.29
C HIS A 83 -3.47 -8.74 3.62
N PRO A 84 -4.58 -9.33 4.12
CA PRO A 84 -4.96 -9.18 5.52
C PRO A 84 -3.78 -9.55 6.41
N ALA A 85 -3.56 -8.78 7.48
CA ALA A 85 -2.64 -9.21 8.51
C ALA A 85 -3.22 -10.48 9.18
N PRO A 86 -2.39 -11.45 9.58
CA PRO A 86 -2.85 -12.53 10.45
C PRO A 86 -3.41 -11.93 11.75
N ALA A 87 -4.52 -12.49 12.23
CA ALA A 87 -5.14 -12.12 13.51
C ALA A 87 -4.21 -12.40 14.70
#